data_AF-A0AAE9ITF7-F1
#
_entry.id   AF-A0AAE9ITF7-F1
#
_cell.length_a   1.000
_cell.length_b   1.000
_cell.length_c   1.000
_cell.angle_alpha   90.00
_cell.angle_beta   90.00
_cell.angle_gamma   90.00
#
_symmetry.space_group_name_H-M   'P 1'
#
loop_
_entity.id
_entity.type
_entity.pdbx_description
1 polymer ?
#
loop_
_entity_poly.entity_id
_entity_poly.type
_entity_poly.pdbx_seq_one_letter_code
_entity_poly.pdbx_strand_id
1 'polypeptide(L)'
;MSFNYKQTDFEVNLENQEKGPETSWMCWGKTRFLILFIGLVCITCTNANMILMNFTVICMDDVISEQKTTFTNRTHWLEKSSDISLTFSAAAVGAIFGTIPAVTLIARYGIRRVLTVYGLLSAAGTILTPLAVEYGLIPVLIARFFQGVGASVLYSSIGTISESWSPITEIGTFVAFLSSAFQISNIVTMPTAGFLCESSLGWRSIYYIFGGITVVLYIVFYWYYNDAPDKHKHVGKKELRRIRDGKIITSSTIKTQLQVKYSQIFTNWEVFEITLAIIGGSASVICLNNYGPIYLNKVLGLNIRETGYSNAIPYFFAAIVKFAAGPITDKLAHITERIRLIMFAFVPQVAMAIGYLVMSFTSHVIIAQVAYTFSVVLAGLNVIGMVKCAQIVAEKHLALIMAVISMSSWVSAFILPIVIGVICPTNSHAEWSRFYLFVAIFVTLTNIPFPFLARVSGRKRVAPETKF
;
A
#
# COMPACT_ATOMS: atom_id res chain seq x y z
N MET A 1 -24.11 29.13 41.17
CA MET A 1 -22.66 29.45 41.26
C MET A 1 -21.98 28.98 40.00
N SER A 2 -21.67 29.95 39.13
CA SER A 2 -20.95 29.81 37.88
C SER A 2 -19.48 29.44 38.11
N PHE A 3 -19.00 28.37 37.48
CA PHE A 3 -17.58 28.16 37.24
C PHE A 3 -17.33 28.32 35.74
N ASN A 4 -17.13 29.57 35.35
CA ASN A 4 -16.70 29.99 34.03
C ASN A 4 -15.20 30.33 34.15
N TYR A 5 -14.34 29.33 34.02
CA TYR A 5 -12.89 29.51 34.10
C TYR A 5 -12.21 28.51 33.16
N LYS A 6 -12.14 28.87 31.87
CA LYS A 6 -11.18 28.33 30.87
C LYS A 6 -11.35 28.87 29.45
N GLN A 7 -12.42 29.60 29.16
CA GLN A 7 -12.64 30.16 27.81
C GLN A 7 -11.97 31.53 27.62
N THR A 8 -11.80 32.32 28.69
CA THR A 8 -11.24 33.68 28.64
C THR A 8 -9.72 33.75 28.48
N ASP A 9 -8.94 32.86 29.09
CA ASP A 9 -7.46 32.86 28.93
C ASP A 9 -6.99 32.49 27.51
N PHE A 10 -7.86 31.82 26.74
CA PHE A 10 -7.58 31.44 25.35
C PHE A 10 -7.88 32.57 24.37
N GLU A 11 -8.96 33.33 24.59
CA GLU A 11 -9.30 34.50 23.79
C GLU A 11 -8.27 35.63 23.97
N VAL A 12 -7.78 35.85 25.20
CA VAL A 12 -6.74 36.87 25.48
C VAL A 12 -5.38 36.50 24.86
N ASN A 13 -5.05 35.20 24.74
CA ASN A 13 -3.85 34.75 24.03
C ASN A 13 -3.99 34.82 22.49
N LEU A 14 -5.23 34.76 21.97
CA LEU A 14 -5.51 34.93 20.55
C LEU A 14 -5.44 36.40 20.13
N GLU A 15 -5.98 37.32 20.94
CA GLU A 15 -5.90 38.77 20.72
C GLU A 15 -4.44 39.28 20.77
N ASN A 16 -3.64 38.80 21.73
CA ASN A 16 -2.22 39.17 21.79
C ASN A 16 -1.38 38.57 20.65
N GLN A 17 -1.87 37.54 19.96
CA GLN A 17 -1.24 37.02 18.75
C GLN A 17 -1.65 37.77 17.47
N GLU A 18 -2.67 38.63 17.47
CA GLU A 18 -3.09 39.38 16.26
C GLU A 18 -2.06 40.43 15.80
N LYS A 19 -1.08 40.79 16.63
CA LYS A 19 -0.11 41.87 16.36
C LYS A 19 1.28 41.41 15.89
N GLY A 20 1.42 40.19 15.37
CA GLY A 20 2.67 39.69 14.79
C GLY A 20 2.68 39.81 13.25
N PRO A 21 3.76 40.27 12.61
CA PRO A 21 3.77 40.57 11.17
C PRO A 21 3.40 39.35 10.33
N GLU A 22 2.42 39.51 9.42
CA GLU A 22 2.05 38.55 8.37
C GLU A 22 3.20 38.37 7.37
N THR A 23 4.25 37.67 7.76
CA THR A 23 5.38 37.37 6.88
C THR A 23 5.75 35.89 6.96
N SER A 24 5.05 35.08 6.17
CA SER A 24 5.56 33.77 5.72
C SER A 24 5.38 33.70 4.21
N TRP A 25 6.44 34.10 3.52
CA TRP A 25 6.51 34.39 2.10
C TRP A 25 6.54 33.17 1.16
N MET A 26 6.16 31.95 1.60
CA MET A 26 6.41 30.79 0.72
C MET A 26 5.28 29.80 0.44
N CYS A 27 4.09 29.89 1.05
CA CYS A 27 3.08 28.86 0.77
C CYS A 27 1.59 29.27 0.81
N TRP A 28 1.20 30.56 0.81
CA TRP A 28 -0.23 31.01 0.65
C TRP A 28 -1.32 30.10 1.28
N GLY A 29 -1.09 29.51 2.47
CA GLY A 29 -2.02 28.57 3.12
C GLY A 29 -2.23 27.21 2.45
N LYS A 30 -1.28 26.73 1.63
CA LYS A 30 -1.31 25.45 0.89
C LYS A 30 -0.23 24.45 1.32
N THR A 31 0.43 24.68 2.46
CA THR A 31 1.54 23.85 2.98
C THR A 31 1.16 22.37 3.12
N ARG A 32 -0.07 22.09 3.54
CA ARG A 32 -0.64 20.74 3.68
C ARG A 32 -0.60 19.93 2.39
N PHE A 33 -0.77 20.57 1.23
CA PHE A 33 -0.74 19.89 -0.06
C PHE A 33 0.69 19.58 -0.50
N LEU A 34 1.65 20.44 -0.16
CA LEU A 34 3.05 20.17 -0.39
C LEU A 34 3.54 19.01 0.48
N ILE A 35 3.16 18.98 1.76
CA ILE A 35 3.44 17.85 2.66
C ILE A 35 2.82 16.55 2.13
N LEU A 36 1.56 16.64 1.67
CA LEU A 36 0.85 15.52 1.06
C LEU A 36 1.59 14.98 -0.17
N PHE A 37 2.09 15.87 -1.04
CA PHE A 37 2.86 15.51 -2.23
C PHE A 37 4.21 14.87 -1.88
N ILE A 38 4.98 15.47 -0.96
CA ILE A 38 6.26 14.90 -0.53
C ILE A 38 6.05 13.50 0.09
N GLY A 39 5.02 13.35 0.94
CA GLY A 39 4.63 12.07 1.51
C GLY A 39 4.29 11.04 0.44
N LEU A 40 3.49 11.43 -0.57
CA LEU A 40 3.15 10.58 -1.71
C LEU A 40 4.40 10.08 -2.43
N VAL A 41 5.32 10.97 -2.78
CA VAL A 41 6.52 10.62 -3.56
C VAL A 41 7.46 9.72 -2.76
N CYS A 42 7.60 9.94 -1.44
CA CYS A 42 8.40 9.08 -0.56
C CYS A 42 7.81 7.66 -0.47
N ILE A 43 6.50 7.55 -0.22
CA ILE A 43 5.80 6.26 -0.16
C ILE A 43 5.89 5.55 -1.51
N THR A 44 5.76 6.29 -2.61
CA THR A 44 5.89 5.76 -3.97
C THR A 44 7.28 5.18 -4.21
N CYS A 45 8.35 5.89 -3.84
CA CYS A 45 9.72 5.41 -4.05
C CYS A 45 10.07 4.20 -3.18
N THR A 46 9.64 4.18 -1.91
CA THR A 46 9.82 3.00 -1.06
C THR A 46 9.05 1.79 -1.59
N ASN A 47 7.84 1.99 -2.11
CA ASN A 47 7.11 0.91 -2.76
C ASN A 47 7.78 0.48 -4.07
N ALA A 48 8.31 1.42 -4.86
CA ALA A 48 9.07 1.15 -6.08
C ALA A 48 10.28 0.24 -5.80
N ASN A 49 11.08 0.58 -4.78
CA ASN A 49 12.20 -0.23 -4.31
C ASN A 49 11.79 -1.69 -4.02
N MET A 50 10.61 -1.88 -3.41
CA MET A 50 10.10 -3.21 -3.09
C MET A 50 9.73 -4.01 -4.35
N ILE A 51 9.08 -3.38 -5.33
CA ILE A 51 8.55 -4.03 -6.55
C ILE A 51 9.56 -4.12 -7.70
N LEU A 52 10.75 -3.50 -7.59
CA LEU A 52 11.79 -3.58 -8.62
C LEU A 52 12.12 -5.04 -8.99
N MET A 53 12.31 -5.89 -7.97
CA MET A 53 12.63 -7.31 -8.15
C MET A 53 11.55 -8.06 -8.93
N ASN A 54 10.29 -7.63 -8.85
CA ASN A 54 9.17 -8.24 -9.59
C ASN A 54 9.40 -8.19 -11.10
N PHE A 55 10.11 -7.16 -11.58
CA PHE A 55 10.43 -6.99 -12.99
C PHE A 55 11.85 -7.45 -13.31
N THR A 56 12.85 -6.99 -12.55
CA THR A 56 14.26 -7.15 -12.90
C THR A 56 14.74 -8.60 -12.91
N VAL A 57 14.08 -9.51 -12.18
CA VAL A 57 14.37 -10.96 -12.22
C VAL A 57 14.28 -11.53 -13.65
N ILE A 58 13.47 -10.90 -14.51
CA ILE A 58 13.30 -11.28 -15.92
C ILE A 58 14.50 -10.86 -16.76
N CYS A 59 15.25 -9.84 -16.34
CA CYS A 59 16.34 -9.21 -17.09
C CYS A 59 17.75 -9.71 -16.70
N MET A 60 17.89 -10.57 -15.69
CA MET A 60 19.19 -10.97 -15.11
C MET A 60 19.85 -12.16 -15.84
N ASP A 61 19.60 -12.31 -17.14
CA ASP A 61 20.17 -13.40 -17.96
C ASP A 61 21.70 -13.26 -18.14
N ASP A 62 22.22 -12.04 -18.03
CA ASP A 62 23.65 -11.73 -18.07
C ASP A 62 24.41 -12.41 -16.91
N VAL A 63 23.86 -12.35 -15.69
CA VAL A 63 24.44 -12.96 -14.49
C VAL A 63 24.51 -14.49 -14.63
N ILE A 64 23.45 -15.09 -15.17
CA ILE A 64 23.41 -16.54 -15.42
C ILE A 64 24.49 -16.92 -16.44
N SER A 65 24.64 -16.13 -17.49
CA SER A 65 25.62 -16.35 -18.57
C SER A 65 27.06 -16.23 -18.05
N GLU A 66 27.34 -15.21 -17.24
CA GLU A 66 28.66 -14.97 -16.62
C GLU A 66 29.04 -16.07 -15.60
N GLN A 67 28.07 -16.59 -14.85
CA GLN A 67 28.35 -17.73 -13.97
C GLN A 67 28.67 -18.99 -14.79
N LYS A 68 27.96 -19.24 -15.89
CA LYS A 68 28.17 -20.44 -16.73
C LYS A 68 29.54 -20.44 -17.42
N THR A 69 30.07 -19.27 -17.78
CA THR A 69 31.43 -19.15 -18.33
C THR A 69 32.51 -19.40 -17.27
N THR A 70 32.26 -19.02 -16.02
CA THR A 70 33.22 -19.17 -14.92
C THR A 70 33.14 -20.55 -14.22
N PHE A 71 31.95 -21.11 -14.09
CA PHE A 71 31.65 -22.36 -13.40
C PHE A 71 30.63 -23.20 -14.17
N THR A 72 31.11 -24.06 -15.06
CA THR A 72 30.30 -24.87 -15.99
C THR A 72 29.33 -25.87 -15.32
N ASN A 73 29.54 -26.23 -14.04
CA ASN A 73 28.76 -27.28 -13.34
C ASN A 73 27.85 -26.77 -12.21
N ARG A 74 27.66 -25.45 -12.03
CA ARG A 74 26.77 -24.91 -10.99
C ARG A 74 25.54 -24.22 -11.60
N THR A 75 24.36 -24.69 -11.21
CA THR A 75 23.10 -24.01 -11.51
C THR A 75 23.02 -22.70 -10.73
N HIS A 76 22.65 -21.62 -11.42
CA HIS A 76 22.47 -20.32 -10.77
C HIS A 76 21.13 -20.32 -10.01
N TRP A 77 21.03 -19.59 -8.89
CA TRP A 77 19.80 -19.54 -8.09
C TRP A 77 18.62 -18.91 -8.87
N LEU A 78 18.90 -17.98 -9.79
CA LEU A 78 17.92 -17.45 -10.75
C LEU A 78 17.33 -18.50 -11.71
N GLU A 79 17.90 -19.69 -11.83
CA GLU A 79 17.32 -20.76 -12.65
C GLU A 79 16.32 -21.62 -11.86
N LYS A 80 16.31 -21.52 -10.52
CA LYS A 80 15.42 -22.29 -9.65
C LYS A 80 14.24 -21.42 -9.21
N SER A 81 13.02 -21.83 -9.58
CA SER A 81 11.78 -21.14 -9.18
C SER A 81 11.65 -21.02 -7.65
N SER A 82 12.08 -22.04 -6.88
CA SER A 82 12.12 -21.98 -5.41
C SER A 82 12.95 -20.82 -4.87
N ASP A 83 14.14 -20.60 -5.44
CA ASP A 83 15.09 -19.61 -4.95
C ASP A 83 14.64 -18.21 -5.34
N ILE A 84 14.08 -18.04 -6.55
CA ILE A 84 13.39 -16.82 -6.94
C ILE A 84 12.26 -16.50 -5.95
N SER A 85 11.39 -17.48 -5.65
CA SER A 85 10.30 -17.32 -4.69
C SER A 85 10.77 -16.97 -3.27
N LEU A 86 11.94 -17.46 -2.85
CA LEU A 86 12.56 -17.07 -1.59
C LEU A 86 12.93 -15.58 -1.58
N THR A 87 13.37 -14.99 -2.70
CA THR A 87 13.68 -13.55 -2.77
C THR A 87 12.43 -12.66 -2.59
N PHE A 88 11.27 -13.10 -3.10
CA PHE A 88 10.00 -12.41 -2.85
C PHE A 88 9.55 -12.57 -1.39
N SER A 89 9.67 -13.78 -0.85
CA SER A 89 9.32 -14.10 0.53
C SER A 89 10.17 -13.33 1.55
N ALA A 90 11.48 -13.18 1.29
CA ALA A 90 12.40 -12.46 2.19
C ALA A 90 11.99 -10.99 2.43
N ALA A 91 11.47 -10.32 1.40
CA ALA A 91 10.92 -8.97 1.56
C ALA A 91 9.64 -8.97 2.41
N ALA A 92 8.76 -9.97 2.24
CA ALA A 92 7.58 -10.10 3.08
C ALA A 92 7.94 -10.39 4.56
N VAL A 93 8.95 -11.24 4.79
CA VAL A 93 9.50 -11.48 6.13
C VAL A 93 10.03 -10.18 6.73
N GLY A 94 10.85 -9.43 5.99
CA GLY A 94 11.33 -8.11 6.42
C GLY A 94 10.20 -7.16 6.80
N ALA A 95 9.10 -7.15 6.03
CA ALA A 95 7.96 -6.30 6.32
C ALA A 95 7.20 -6.73 7.60
N ILE A 96 7.02 -8.03 7.84
CA ILE A 96 6.42 -8.54 9.08
C ILE A 96 7.26 -8.11 10.30
N PHE A 97 8.58 -8.36 10.23
CA PHE A 97 9.51 -7.99 11.30
C PHE A 97 9.60 -6.48 11.50
N GLY A 98 9.55 -5.69 10.43
CA GLY A 98 9.59 -4.23 10.49
C GLY A 98 8.32 -3.60 11.08
N THR A 99 7.16 -4.23 10.88
CA THR A 99 5.85 -3.71 11.32
C THR A 99 5.73 -3.67 12.84
N ILE A 100 6.21 -4.71 13.54
CA ILE A 100 6.10 -4.82 15.01
C ILE A 100 6.76 -3.63 15.74
N PRO A 101 8.06 -3.34 15.54
CA PRO A 101 8.71 -2.20 16.18
C PRO A 101 8.21 -0.86 15.63
N ALA A 102 7.84 -0.79 14.34
CA ALA A 102 7.40 0.45 13.70
C ALA A 102 6.28 1.16 14.47
N VAL A 103 5.28 0.42 14.95
CA VAL A 103 4.15 1.02 15.70
C VAL A 103 4.63 1.72 16.97
N THR A 104 5.47 1.05 17.75
CA THR A 104 6.03 1.64 18.99
C THR A 104 6.98 2.80 18.71
N LEU A 105 7.77 2.69 17.64
CA LEU A 105 8.72 3.74 17.24
C LEU A 105 7.98 4.99 16.75
N ILE A 106 6.90 4.84 15.98
CA ILE A 106 6.09 5.97 15.50
C ILE A 106 5.46 6.70 16.69
N ALA A 107 4.92 5.96 17.66
CA ALA A 107 4.34 6.54 18.87
C ALA A 107 5.36 7.30 19.72
N ARG A 108 6.62 6.81 19.81
CA ARG A 108 7.67 7.40 20.64
C ARG A 108 8.45 8.52 19.97
N TYR A 109 8.73 8.39 18.68
CA TYR A 109 9.67 9.25 17.95
C TYR A 109 9.03 10.08 16.82
N GLY A 110 7.74 9.87 16.53
CA GLY A 110 7.03 10.55 15.45
C GLY A 110 7.25 9.89 14.09
N ILE A 111 6.35 10.17 13.13
CA ILE A 111 6.43 9.58 11.79
C ILE A 111 7.61 10.17 11.00
N ARG A 112 7.99 11.43 11.23
CA ARG A 112 9.13 12.09 10.59
C ARG A 112 10.40 11.24 10.64
N ARG A 113 10.81 10.84 11.85
CA ARG A 113 12.06 10.11 12.08
C ARG A 113 11.94 8.67 11.61
N VAL A 114 10.85 8.00 11.95
CA VAL A 114 10.68 6.57 11.66
C VAL A 114 10.57 6.33 10.16
N LEU A 115 9.73 7.11 9.47
CA LEU A 115 9.57 7.00 8.02
C LEU A 115 10.90 7.27 7.30
N THR A 116 11.69 8.24 7.78
CA THR A 116 13.04 8.52 7.24
C THR A 116 13.99 7.34 7.40
N VAL A 117 14.14 6.80 8.61
CA VAL A 117 15.06 5.68 8.87
C VAL A 117 14.67 4.45 8.05
N TYR A 118 13.38 4.13 8.00
CA TYR A 118 12.85 2.99 7.25
C TYR A 118 13.01 3.18 5.74
N GLY A 119 12.78 4.40 5.23
CA GLY A 119 13.01 4.74 3.82
C GLY A 119 14.48 4.62 3.41
N LEU A 120 15.39 5.10 4.25
CA LEU A 120 16.83 4.96 4.03
C LEU A 120 17.30 3.50 4.09
N LEU A 121 16.69 2.68 4.96
CA LEU A 121 16.96 1.24 5.02
C LEU A 121 16.50 0.52 3.73
N SER A 122 15.33 0.90 3.20
CA SER A 122 14.87 0.43 1.89
C SER A 122 15.81 0.86 0.76
N ALA A 123 16.26 2.11 0.78
CA ALA A 123 17.21 2.61 -0.20
C ALA A 123 18.55 1.86 -0.15
N ALA A 124 19.07 1.59 1.06
CA ALA A 124 20.30 0.83 1.25
C ALA A 124 20.17 -0.60 0.70
N GLY A 125 19.08 -1.31 1.03
CA GLY A 125 18.81 -2.64 0.45
C GLY A 125 18.73 -2.59 -1.09
N THR A 126 18.14 -1.54 -1.65
CA THR A 126 18.02 -1.35 -3.10
C THR A 126 19.36 -1.11 -3.77
N ILE A 127 20.16 -0.16 -3.27
CA ILE A 127 21.48 0.16 -3.81
C ILE A 127 22.43 -1.03 -3.70
N LEU A 128 22.33 -1.82 -2.63
CA LEU A 128 23.16 -3.00 -2.42
C LEU A 128 22.70 -4.22 -3.24
N THR A 129 21.51 -4.21 -3.83
CA THR A 129 20.96 -5.39 -4.54
C THR A 129 21.84 -5.83 -5.72
N PRO A 130 22.31 -4.95 -6.63
CA PRO A 130 23.20 -5.37 -7.71
C PRO A 130 24.46 -6.09 -7.22
N LEU A 131 25.11 -5.52 -6.21
CA LEU A 131 26.29 -6.12 -5.58
C LEU A 131 25.94 -7.46 -4.89
N ALA A 132 24.79 -7.53 -4.23
CA ALA A 132 24.32 -8.73 -3.57
C ALA A 132 24.11 -9.90 -4.56
N VAL A 133 23.58 -9.61 -5.76
CA VAL A 133 23.38 -10.62 -6.82
C VAL A 133 24.70 -11.25 -7.25
N GLU A 134 25.79 -10.47 -7.33
CA GLU A 134 27.12 -10.96 -7.69
C GLU A 134 27.70 -11.94 -6.66
N TYR A 135 27.37 -11.76 -5.37
CA TYR A 135 27.80 -12.65 -4.29
C TYR A 135 26.86 -13.85 -4.05
N GLY A 136 25.69 -13.89 -4.71
CA GLY A 136 24.75 -15.01 -4.69
C GLY A 136 23.47 -14.78 -3.86
N LEU A 137 22.75 -15.86 -3.59
CA LEU A 137 21.38 -15.79 -3.05
C LEU A 137 21.30 -15.15 -1.65
N ILE A 138 22.16 -15.55 -0.71
CA ILE A 138 22.05 -15.11 0.70
C ILE A 138 22.15 -13.58 0.85
N PRO A 139 23.14 -12.89 0.25
CA PRO A 139 23.16 -11.43 0.22
C PRO A 139 21.90 -10.81 -0.37
N VAL A 140 21.34 -11.40 -1.43
CA VAL A 140 20.08 -10.91 -2.03
C VAL A 140 18.93 -11.02 -1.03
N LEU A 141 18.81 -12.13 -0.30
CA LEU A 141 17.80 -12.29 0.75
C LEU A 141 17.93 -11.21 1.84
N ILE A 142 19.16 -10.86 2.23
CA ILE A 142 19.43 -9.79 3.21
C ILE A 142 19.02 -8.42 2.65
N ALA A 143 19.37 -8.10 1.41
CA ALA A 143 18.97 -6.87 0.74
C ALA A 143 17.44 -6.75 0.65
N ARG A 144 16.77 -7.85 0.27
CA ARG A 144 15.30 -7.96 0.21
C ARG A 144 14.66 -7.78 1.58
N PHE A 145 15.25 -8.36 2.63
CA PHE A 145 14.78 -8.18 4.01
C PHE A 145 14.77 -6.69 4.40
N PHE A 146 15.83 -5.94 4.11
CA PHE A 146 15.89 -4.50 4.42
C PHE A 146 14.90 -3.66 3.62
N GLN A 147 14.68 -3.98 2.33
CA GLN A 147 13.60 -3.39 1.54
C GLN A 147 12.23 -3.66 2.16
N GLY A 148 12.01 -4.89 2.62
CA GLY A 148 10.82 -5.31 3.35
C GLY A 148 10.58 -4.50 4.62
N VAL A 149 11.61 -4.38 5.47
CA VAL A 149 11.54 -3.55 6.68
C VAL A 149 11.12 -2.14 6.33
N GLY A 150 11.74 -1.51 5.33
CA GLY A 150 11.36 -0.16 4.91
C GLY A 150 9.92 -0.04 4.38
N ALA A 151 9.40 -1.06 3.68
CA ALA A 151 8.03 -1.09 3.19
C ALA A 151 6.98 -1.27 4.31
N SER A 152 7.38 -1.75 5.49
CA SER A 152 6.46 -2.06 6.59
C SER A 152 5.71 -0.83 7.14
N VAL A 153 6.31 0.36 7.04
CA VAL A 153 5.75 1.63 7.56
C VAL A 153 4.83 2.34 6.58
N LEU A 154 4.71 1.87 5.33
CA LEU A 154 3.98 2.61 4.29
C LEU A 154 2.51 2.84 4.66
N TYR A 155 1.81 1.81 5.11
CA TYR A 155 0.40 1.93 5.53
C TYR A 155 0.22 2.83 6.76
N SER A 156 1.10 2.71 7.76
CA SER A 156 1.08 3.60 8.93
C SER A 156 1.33 5.05 8.54
N SER A 157 2.24 5.29 7.60
CA SER A 157 2.57 6.63 7.09
C SER A 157 1.37 7.28 6.41
N ILE A 158 0.62 6.53 5.58
CA ILE A 158 -0.61 7.00 4.95
C ILE A 158 -1.59 7.48 6.02
N GLY A 159 -1.80 6.68 7.06
CA GLY A 159 -2.70 7.02 8.17
C GLY A 159 -2.24 8.25 8.96
N THR A 160 -1.01 8.24 9.49
CA THR A 160 -0.50 9.29 10.38
C THR A 160 -0.32 10.63 9.67
N ILE A 161 0.17 10.64 8.42
CA ILE A 161 0.29 11.89 7.64
C ILE A 161 -1.10 12.47 7.38
N SER A 162 -2.07 11.64 6.97
CA SER A 162 -3.45 12.08 6.73
C SER A 162 -4.07 12.64 8.01
N GLU A 163 -3.98 11.92 9.12
CA GLU A 163 -4.52 12.35 10.41
C GLU A 163 -3.92 13.68 10.89
N SER A 164 -2.61 13.85 10.73
CA SER A 164 -1.92 15.06 11.23
C SER A 164 -2.18 16.28 10.35
N TRP A 165 -2.16 16.12 9.01
CA TRP A 165 -2.13 17.23 8.06
C TRP A 165 -3.43 17.53 7.32
N SER A 166 -4.47 16.72 7.48
CA SER A 166 -5.79 16.97 6.87
C SER A 166 -6.83 17.47 7.88
N PRO A 167 -7.82 18.28 7.46
CA PRO A 167 -9.07 18.48 8.20
C PRO A 167 -9.85 17.17 8.32
N ILE A 168 -10.66 17.00 9.38
CA ILE A 168 -11.44 15.76 9.56
C ILE A 168 -12.36 15.45 8.37
N THR A 169 -12.93 16.49 7.78
CA THR A 169 -13.81 16.38 6.60
C THR A 169 -13.09 15.91 5.34
N GLU A 170 -11.76 16.05 5.28
CA GLU A 170 -10.93 15.76 4.10
C GLU A 170 -9.98 14.56 4.33
N ILE A 171 -10.01 13.88 5.49
CA ILE A 171 -9.12 12.73 5.83
C ILE A 171 -9.19 11.65 4.75
N GLY A 172 -10.41 11.28 4.31
CA GLY A 172 -10.60 10.24 3.30
C GLY A 172 -9.92 10.59 1.97
N THR A 173 -9.94 11.86 1.58
CA THR A 173 -9.26 12.35 0.36
C THR A 173 -7.75 12.26 0.50
N PHE A 174 -7.18 12.62 1.66
CA PHE A 174 -5.74 12.50 1.91
C PHE A 174 -5.28 11.04 1.89
N VAL A 175 -6.04 10.13 2.52
CA VAL A 175 -5.76 8.68 2.48
C VAL A 175 -5.85 8.14 1.05
N ALA A 176 -6.87 8.54 0.29
CA ALA A 176 -7.04 8.12 -1.09
C ALA A 176 -5.87 8.59 -1.97
N PHE A 177 -5.45 9.85 -1.79
CA PHE A 177 -4.31 10.43 -2.49
C PHE A 177 -3.01 9.72 -2.13
N LEU A 178 -2.64 9.61 -0.86
CA LEU A 178 -1.39 8.94 -0.45
C LEU A 178 -1.35 7.46 -0.83
N SER A 179 -2.47 6.75 -0.71
CA SER A 179 -2.55 5.34 -1.11
C SER A 179 -2.46 5.15 -2.62
N SER A 180 -2.60 6.20 -3.45
CA SER A 180 -2.35 6.10 -4.89
C SER A 180 -0.88 5.81 -5.22
N ALA A 181 0.03 5.97 -4.25
CA ALA A 181 1.45 5.62 -4.36
C ALA A 181 1.67 4.17 -4.85
N PHE A 182 0.82 3.22 -4.47
CA PHE A 182 0.93 1.82 -4.91
C PHE A 182 0.68 1.64 -6.42
N GLN A 183 -0.21 2.46 -7.00
CA GLN A 183 -0.45 2.49 -8.44
C GLN A 183 0.65 3.27 -9.16
N ILE A 184 0.98 4.47 -8.66
CA ILE A 184 2.00 5.35 -9.26
C ILE A 184 3.36 4.65 -9.32
N SER A 185 3.74 3.91 -8.28
CA SER A 185 4.99 3.16 -8.26
C SER A 185 5.03 2.12 -9.38
N ASN A 186 3.95 1.40 -9.67
CA ASN A 186 3.89 0.47 -10.80
C ASN A 186 3.95 1.22 -12.15
N ILE A 187 3.22 2.33 -12.28
CA ILE A 187 3.19 3.16 -13.50
C ILE A 187 4.58 3.69 -13.85
N VAL A 188 5.39 4.05 -12.85
CA VAL A 188 6.75 4.56 -13.05
C VAL A 188 7.76 3.43 -13.17
N THR A 189 7.74 2.47 -12.24
CA THR A 189 8.80 1.45 -12.12
C THR A 189 8.81 0.48 -13.30
N MET A 190 7.64 0.03 -13.75
CA MET A 190 7.55 -1.05 -14.75
C MET A 190 8.06 -0.62 -16.13
N PRO A 191 7.66 0.54 -16.69
CA PRO A 191 8.19 1.01 -17.97
C PRO A 191 9.66 1.42 -17.87
N THR A 192 10.07 2.06 -16.76
CA THR A 192 11.47 2.43 -16.55
C THR A 192 12.36 1.19 -16.48
N ALA A 193 11.92 0.14 -15.79
CA ALA A 193 12.64 -1.12 -15.74
C ALA A 193 12.72 -1.79 -17.12
N GLY A 194 11.60 -1.87 -17.85
CA GLY A 194 11.58 -2.42 -19.21
C GLY A 194 12.52 -1.69 -20.17
N PHE A 195 12.55 -0.36 -20.11
CA PHE A 195 13.43 0.46 -20.93
C PHE A 195 14.91 0.29 -20.55
N LEU A 196 15.24 0.35 -19.25
CA LEU A 196 16.63 0.29 -18.79
C LEU A 196 17.22 -1.11 -18.91
N CYS A 197 16.44 -2.17 -18.73
CA CYS A 197 16.90 -3.55 -18.92
C CYS A 197 17.43 -3.81 -20.34
N GLU A 198 16.79 -3.25 -21.38
CA GLU A 198 17.24 -3.39 -22.77
C GLU A 198 18.33 -2.35 -23.16
N SER A 199 18.52 -1.32 -22.35
CA SER A 199 19.54 -0.29 -22.60
C SER A 199 20.95 -0.80 -22.27
N SER A 200 21.97 -0.10 -22.77
CA SER A 200 23.37 -0.38 -22.45
C SER A 200 23.71 -0.25 -20.96
N LEU A 201 22.88 0.44 -20.17
CA LEU A 201 23.05 0.58 -18.72
C LEU A 201 22.63 -0.68 -17.94
N GLY A 202 21.83 -1.55 -18.56
CA GLY A 202 21.34 -2.80 -18.00
C GLY A 202 20.49 -2.66 -16.73
N TRP A 203 20.10 -3.80 -16.17
CA TRP A 203 19.20 -3.87 -15.02
C TRP A 203 19.80 -3.30 -13.72
N ARG A 204 21.14 -3.36 -13.56
CA ARG A 204 21.85 -2.86 -12.37
C ARG A 204 21.60 -1.36 -12.15
N SER A 205 21.55 -0.59 -13.24
CA SER A 205 21.32 0.87 -13.21
C SER A 205 20.01 1.27 -12.54
N ILE A 206 18.97 0.45 -12.68
CA ILE A 206 17.64 0.70 -12.14
C ILE A 206 17.70 0.81 -10.61
N TYR A 207 18.42 -0.09 -9.96
CA TYR A 207 18.58 -0.11 -8.51
C TYR A 207 19.32 1.13 -7.98
N TYR A 208 20.36 1.58 -8.69
CA TYR A 208 21.09 2.79 -8.31
C TYR A 208 20.24 4.06 -8.48
N ILE A 209 19.46 4.15 -9.56
CA ILE A 209 18.57 5.29 -9.82
C ILE A 209 17.46 5.37 -8.76
N PHE A 210 16.70 4.28 -8.56
CA PHE A 210 15.58 4.28 -7.61
C PHE A 210 16.07 4.38 -6.16
N GLY A 211 17.15 3.69 -5.82
CA GLY A 211 17.80 3.80 -4.51
C GLY A 211 18.31 5.22 -4.22
N GLY A 212 19.01 5.84 -5.17
CA GLY A 212 19.51 7.20 -5.05
C GLY A 212 18.39 8.24 -4.92
N ILE A 213 17.35 8.15 -5.76
CA ILE A 213 16.15 9.00 -5.67
C ILE A 213 15.49 8.84 -4.30
N THR A 214 15.39 7.62 -3.79
CA THR A 214 14.83 7.36 -2.45
C THR A 214 15.65 8.09 -1.38
N VAL A 215 16.99 7.99 -1.38
CA VAL A 215 17.84 8.70 -0.41
C VAL A 215 17.57 10.20 -0.44
N VAL A 216 17.59 10.82 -1.63
CA VAL A 216 17.37 12.26 -1.77
C VAL A 216 16.00 12.67 -1.24
N LEU A 217 14.95 11.95 -1.60
CA LEU A 217 13.59 12.26 -1.16
C LEU A 217 13.42 12.13 0.34
N TYR A 218 14.04 11.14 0.97
CA TYR A 218 13.94 10.97 2.42
C TYR A 218 14.77 12.00 3.19
N ILE A 219 15.87 12.50 2.62
CA ILE A 219 16.56 13.69 3.14
C ILE A 219 15.61 14.89 3.06
N VAL A 220 15.01 15.17 1.90
CA VAL A 220 14.05 16.28 1.73
C VAL A 220 12.87 16.15 2.69
N PHE A 221 12.28 14.97 2.81
CA PHE A 221 11.20 14.68 3.75
C PHE A 221 11.64 14.93 5.19
N TYR A 222 12.81 14.44 5.59
CA TYR A 222 13.32 14.66 6.94
C TYR A 222 13.48 16.15 7.24
N TRP A 223 13.92 16.98 6.29
CA TRP A 223 14.09 18.41 6.53
C TRP A 223 12.78 19.19 6.51
N TYR A 224 11.87 18.85 5.59
CA TYR A 224 10.64 19.61 5.35
C TYR A 224 9.46 19.16 6.22
N TYR A 225 9.29 17.86 6.43
CA TYR A 225 8.15 17.32 7.17
C TYR A 225 8.26 17.62 8.67
N ASN A 226 7.13 17.96 9.29
CA ASN A 226 7.01 18.08 10.74
C ASN A 226 5.77 17.30 11.21
N ASP A 227 5.92 16.54 12.30
CA ASP A 227 4.82 15.72 12.84
C ASP A 227 3.66 16.58 13.33
N ALA A 228 3.97 17.78 13.85
CA ALA A 228 2.99 18.71 14.39
C ALA A 228 2.87 19.94 13.47
N PRO A 229 1.71 20.17 12.82
CA PRO A 229 1.51 21.30 11.91
C PRO A 229 1.75 22.67 12.58
N ASP A 230 1.50 22.78 13.88
CA ASP A 230 1.75 23.99 14.69
C ASP A 230 3.24 24.32 14.88
N LYS A 231 4.12 23.31 14.75
CA LYS A 231 5.56 23.50 14.82
C LYS A 231 6.19 23.77 13.45
N HIS A 232 5.40 23.79 12.38
CA HIS A 232 5.90 23.94 11.03
C HIS A 232 6.00 25.42 10.63
N LYS A 233 7.22 25.87 10.31
CA LYS A 233 7.54 27.28 10.04
C LYS A 233 6.69 27.93 8.95
N HIS A 234 6.28 27.16 7.92
CA HIS A 234 5.52 27.67 6.79
C HIS A 234 3.99 27.58 6.94
N VAL A 235 3.47 27.00 8.03
CA VAL A 235 2.02 26.87 8.24
C VAL A 235 1.46 28.17 8.83
N GLY A 236 0.61 28.85 8.06
CA GLY A 236 -0.07 30.06 8.52
C GLY A 236 -1.23 29.76 9.49
N LYS A 237 -1.63 30.76 10.29
CA LYS A 237 -2.72 30.61 11.28
C LYS A 237 -4.05 30.18 10.66
N LYS A 238 -4.40 30.70 9.47
CA LYS A 238 -5.63 30.32 8.73
C LYS A 238 -5.64 28.84 8.35
N GLU A 239 -4.51 28.34 7.87
CA GLU A 239 -4.33 26.92 7.51
C GLU A 239 -4.36 26.03 8.76
N LEU A 240 -3.67 26.44 9.83
CA LEU A 240 -3.67 25.71 11.10
C LEU A 240 -5.08 25.59 11.71
N ARG A 241 -5.87 26.67 11.68
CA ARG A 241 -7.27 26.64 12.12
C ARG A 241 -8.09 25.63 11.30
N ARG A 242 -7.91 25.59 9.98
CA ARG A 242 -8.61 24.63 9.11
C ARG A 242 -8.17 23.18 9.37
N ILE A 243 -6.90 22.92 9.66
CA ILE A 243 -6.41 21.56 9.99
C ILE A 243 -6.97 21.09 11.34
N ARG A 244 -7.10 22.00 12.32
CA ARG A 244 -7.63 21.69 13.66
C ARG A 244 -9.16 21.65 13.72
N ASP A 245 -9.84 22.18 12.71
CA ASP A 245 -11.30 22.24 12.67
C ASP A 245 -11.92 20.85 12.84
N GLY A 246 -12.82 20.74 13.83
CA GLY A 246 -13.46 19.49 14.25
C GLY A 246 -12.58 18.49 15.02
N LYS A 247 -11.26 18.70 15.16
CA LYS A 247 -10.35 17.74 15.82
C LYS A 247 -10.42 17.88 17.34
N ILE A 248 -10.98 16.87 18.01
CA ILE A 248 -10.83 16.72 19.46
C ILE A 248 -9.40 16.22 19.72
N ILE A 249 -8.51 17.10 20.16
CA ILE A 249 -7.16 16.73 20.62
C ILE A 249 -7.33 16.06 21.99
N THR A 250 -7.82 14.82 22.02
CA THR A 250 -7.82 14.03 23.25
C THR A 250 -6.52 13.26 23.31
N SER A 251 -5.65 13.64 24.26
CA SER A 251 -4.43 12.91 24.63
C SER A 251 -4.68 11.45 25.07
N SER A 252 -5.93 10.98 25.02
CA SER A 252 -6.39 9.64 25.39
C SER A 252 -6.43 8.64 24.22
N THR A 253 -6.32 9.07 22.95
CA THR A 253 -6.39 8.12 21.80
C THR A 253 -5.23 7.11 21.82
N ILE A 254 -4.09 7.45 22.42
CA ILE A 254 -2.95 6.52 22.62
C ILE A 254 -3.22 5.51 23.76
N LYS A 255 -4.00 5.89 24.79
CA LYS A 255 -4.27 5.01 25.94
C LYS A 255 -5.35 3.96 25.64
N THR A 256 -6.29 4.23 24.74
CA THR A 256 -7.34 3.27 24.38
C THR A 256 -6.85 2.16 23.43
N GLN A 257 -5.66 2.31 22.83
CA GLN A 257 -5.08 1.33 21.90
C GLN A 257 -4.52 0.06 22.56
N LEU A 258 -4.37 0.01 23.89
CA LEU A 258 -3.65 -1.05 24.61
C LEU A 258 -4.51 -2.15 25.25
N GLN A 259 -5.84 -2.11 25.10
CA GLN A 259 -6.76 -3.08 25.74
C GLN A 259 -7.72 -3.70 24.72
N VAL A 260 -7.22 -4.11 23.55
CA VAL A 260 -8.04 -4.82 22.56
C VAL A 260 -7.88 -6.32 22.74
N LYS A 261 -8.96 -7.01 23.14
CA LYS A 261 -8.97 -8.47 23.29
C LYS A 261 -9.06 -9.13 21.92
N TYR A 262 -7.93 -9.63 21.39
CA TYR A 262 -7.86 -10.34 20.11
C TYR A 262 -8.84 -11.52 19.98
N SER A 263 -9.23 -12.13 21.10
CA SER A 263 -10.24 -13.20 21.12
C SER A 263 -11.60 -12.77 20.58
N GLN A 264 -11.94 -11.48 20.66
CA GLN A 264 -13.23 -10.96 20.18
C GLN A 264 -13.34 -10.94 18.66
N ILE A 265 -12.22 -10.98 17.92
CA ILE A 265 -12.20 -11.08 16.45
C ILE A 265 -12.76 -12.43 16.00
N PHE A 266 -12.35 -13.50 16.68
CA PHE A 266 -12.79 -14.87 16.36
C PHE A 266 -14.14 -15.22 17.01
N THR A 267 -14.58 -14.44 17.99
CA THR A 267 -15.87 -14.67 18.68
C THR A 267 -17.03 -13.95 17.99
N ASN A 268 -16.76 -12.81 17.33
CA ASN A 268 -17.77 -12.07 16.59
C ASN A 268 -17.78 -12.49 15.11
N TRP A 269 -18.87 -13.14 14.71
CA TRP A 269 -19.07 -13.64 13.36
C TRP A 269 -18.98 -12.55 12.28
N GLU A 270 -19.52 -11.35 12.53
CA GLU A 270 -19.47 -10.23 11.56
C GLU A 270 -18.04 -9.74 11.29
N VAL A 271 -17.19 -9.74 12.34
CA VAL A 271 -15.79 -9.32 12.24
C VAL A 271 -14.95 -10.38 11.54
N PHE A 272 -15.23 -11.66 11.83
CA PHE A 272 -14.56 -12.78 11.19
C PHE A 272 -14.75 -12.79 9.68
N GLU A 273 -15.97 -12.57 9.20
CA GLU A 273 -16.29 -12.57 7.76
C GLU A 273 -15.61 -11.46 6.99
N ILE A 274 -15.64 -10.25 7.53
CA ILE A 274 -14.97 -9.10 6.92
C ILE A 274 -13.46 -9.36 6.87
N THR A 275 -12.91 -9.94 7.92
CA THR A 275 -11.51 -10.35 7.96
C THR A 275 -11.19 -11.39 6.89
N LEU A 276 -12.08 -12.37 6.66
CA LEU A 276 -11.91 -13.37 5.62
C LEU A 276 -11.94 -12.74 4.21
N ALA A 277 -12.89 -11.87 3.94
CA ALA A 277 -12.96 -11.12 2.68
C ALA A 277 -11.73 -10.22 2.47
N ILE A 278 -11.19 -9.62 3.54
CA ILE A 278 -9.93 -8.85 3.53
C ILE A 278 -8.78 -9.74 3.09
N ILE A 279 -8.64 -10.93 3.68
CA ILE A 279 -7.55 -11.86 3.37
C ILE A 279 -7.60 -12.25 1.89
N GLY A 280 -8.77 -12.66 1.39
CA GLY A 280 -8.97 -13.03 -0.02
C GLY A 280 -8.66 -11.89 -0.98
N GLY A 281 -9.26 -10.73 -0.74
CA GLY A 281 -9.06 -9.54 -1.55
C GLY A 281 -7.59 -9.08 -1.58
N SER A 282 -6.94 -9.00 -0.42
CA SER A 282 -5.53 -8.59 -0.33
C SER A 282 -4.59 -9.59 -1.01
N ALA A 283 -4.77 -10.90 -0.79
CA ALA A 283 -3.96 -11.93 -1.43
C ALA A 283 -4.04 -11.84 -2.95
N SER A 284 -5.24 -11.60 -3.47
CA SER A 284 -5.48 -11.44 -4.90
C SER A 284 -4.86 -10.17 -5.49
N VAL A 285 -4.92 -9.04 -4.78
CA VAL A 285 -4.25 -7.80 -5.22
C VAL A 285 -2.74 -7.99 -5.26
N ILE A 286 -2.17 -8.62 -4.23
CA ILE A 286 -0.73 -8.87 -4.12
C ILE A 286 -0.26 -9.81 -5.24
N CYS A 287 -1.08 -10.79 -5.62
CA CYS A 287 -0.80 -11.68 -6.74
C CYS A 287 -0.59 -10.91 -8.05
N LEU A 288 -1.52 -10.03 -8.42
CA LEU A 288 -1.40 -9.21 -9.63
C LEU A 288 -0.15 -8.31 -9.58
N ASN A 289 0.16 -7.75 -8.41
CA ASN A 289 1.27 -6.81 -8.22
C ASN A 289 2.64 -7.48 -8.31
N ASN A 290 2.80 -8.61 -7.61
CA ASN A 290 4.11 -9.24 -7.48
C ASN A 290 4.50 -10.06 -8.71
N TYR A 291 3.53 -10.64 -9.39
CA TYR A 291 3.77 -11.60 -10.47
C TYR A 291 3.29 -11.14 -11.83
N GLY A 292 2.71 -9.95 -11.94
CA GLY A 292 2.29 -9.35 -13.21
C GLY A 292 3.39 -9.41 -14.28
N PRO A 293 4.60 -8.86 -14.05
CA PRO A 293 5.67 -8.91 -15.05
C PRO A 293 6.08 -10.33 -15.45
N ILE A 294 6.20 -11.23 -14.47
CA ILE A 294 6.61 -12.63 -14.71
C ILE A 294 5.58 -13.33 -15.60
N TYR A 295 4.29 -13.16 -15.30
CA TYR A 295 3.22 -13.71 -16.12
C TYR A 295 3.26 -13.16 -17.55
N LEU A 296 3.35 -11.84 -17.70
CA LEU A 296 3.35 -11.18 -19.00
C LEU A 296 4.56 -11.57 -19.87
N ASN A 297 5.75 -11.69 -19.28
CA ASN A 297 6.94 -12.07 -20.03
C ASN A 297 7.08 -13.59 -20.21
N LYS A 298 7.11 -14.35 -19.11
CA LYS A 298 7.46 -15.78 -19.14
C LYS A 298 6.31 -16.67 -19.63
N VAL A 299 5.06 -16.24 -19.48
CA VAL A 299 3.87 -17.05 -19.83
C VAL A 299 3.22 -16.57 -21.11
N LEU A 300 2.97 -15.26 -21.24
CA LEU A 300 2.41 -14.69 -22.47
C LEU A 300 3.47 -14.43 -23.55
N GLY A 301 4.76 -14.53 -23.22
CA GLY A 301 5.84 -14.40 -24.19
C GLY A 301 6.10 -12.97 -24.67
N LEU A 302 5.64 -11.94 -23.94
CA LEU A 302 5.91 -10.56 -24.30
C LEU A 302 7.39 -10.24 -24.13
N ASN A 303 7.94 -9.39 -25.01
CA ASN A 303 9.32 -8.93 -24.86
C ASN A 303 9.52 -8.11 -23.58
N ILE A 304 10.76 -7.91 -23.12
CA ILE A 304 11.06 -7.20 -21.86
C ILE A 304 10.45 -5.80 -21.88
N ARG A 305 10.71 -5.01 -22.92
CA ARG A 305 10.15 -3.65 -23.03
C ARG A 305 8.63 -3.62 -23.13
N GLU A 306 8.05 -4.52 -23.91
CA GLU A 306 6.58 -4.64 -24.04
C GLU A 306 5.93 -5.03 -22.71
N THR A 307 6.57 -5.93 -21.94
CA THR A 307 6.15 -6.31 -20.59
C THR A 307 6.12 -5.09 -19.67
N GLY A 308 7.13 -4.23 -19.73
CA GLY A 308 7.21 -3.01 -18.92
C GLY A 308 6.03 -2.06 -19.15
N TYR A 309 5.74 -1.76 -20.42
CA TYR A 309 4.59 -0.91 -20.77
C TYR A 309 3.25 -1.59 -20.50
N SER A 310 3.11 -2.86 -20.87
CA SER A 310 1.86 -3.63 -20.71
C SER A 310 1.50 -3.83 -19.25
N ASN A 311 2.49 -3.97 -18.37
CA ASN A 311 2.23 -4.07 -16.93
C ASN A 311 1.80 -2.73 -16.33
N ALA A 312 2.24 -1.59 -16.86
CA ALA A 312 1.90 -0.26 -16.32
C ALA A 312 0.46 0.19 -16.64
N ILE A 313 -0.06 -0.16 -17.82
CA ILE A 313 -1.38 0.23 -18.31
C ILE A 313 -2.51 -0.08 -17.30
N PRO A 314 -2.61 -1.30 -16.75
CA PRO A 314 -3.61 -1.64 -15.74
C PRO A 314 -3.61 -0.73 -14.51
N TYR A 315 -2.43 -0.39 -13.98
CA TYR A 315 -2.31 0.46 -12.79
C TYR A 315 -2.67 1.91 -13.09
N PHE A 316 -2.43 2.38 -14.32
CA PHE A 316 -2.89 3.70 -14.77
C PHE A 316 -4.42 3.79 -14.76
N PHE A 317 -5.12 2.82 -15.36
CA PHE A 317 -6.58 2.78 -15.31
C PHE A 317 -7.11 2.57 -13.89
N ALA A 318 -6.45 1.74 -13.09
CA ALA A 318 -6.81 1.55 -11.69
C ALA A 318 -6.71 2.86 -10.90
N ALA A 319 -5.69 3.69 -11.16
CA ALA A 319 -5.57 5.01 -10.54
C ALA A 319 -6.74 5.93 -10.92
N ILE A 320 -7.08 6.02 -12.21
CA ILE A 320 -8.22 6.82 -12.69
C ILE A 320 -9.52 6.39 -12.01
N VAL A 321 -9.80 5.09 -12.02
CA VAL A 321 -11.01 4.53 -11.41
C VAL A 321 -11.04 4.79 -9.90
N LYS A 322 -9.90 4.65 -9.22
CA LYS A 322 -9.77 4.93 -7.79
C LYS A 322 -10.10 6.39 -7.44
N PHE A 323 -9.58 7.34 -8.22
CA PHE A 323 -9.87 8.77 -8.01
C PHE A 323 -11.31 9.15 -8.38
N ALA A 324 -11.90 8.50 -9.39
CA ALA A 324 -13.31 8.72 -9.76
C ALA A 324 -14.28 8.12 -8.73
N ALA A 325 -13.98 6.93 -8.20
CA ALA A 325 -14.86 6.20 -7.29
C ALA A 325 -15.04 6.88 -5.94
N GLY A 326 -14.02 7.58 -5.42
CA GLY A 326 -14.08 8.28 -4.14
C GLY A 326 -15.27 9.27 -4.05
N PRO A 327 -15.28 10.34 -4.87
CA PRO A 327 -16.39 11.30 -4.91
C PRO A 327 -17.75 10.69 -5.25
N ILE A 328 -17.77 9.67 -6.13
CA ILE A 328 -19.01 8.96 -6.49
C ILE A 328 -19.59 8.27 -5.25
N THR A 329 -18.75 7.58 -4.47
CA THR A 329 -19.18 6.90 -3.24
C THR A 329 -19.75 7.88 -2.21
N ASP A 330 -19.23 9.11 -2.18
CA ASP A 330 -19.65 10.13 -1.22
C ASP A 330 -20.94 10.83 -1.68
N LYS A 331 -21.16 10.99 -2.99
CA LYS A 331 -22.43 11.48 -3.57
C LYS A 331 -23.57 10.45 -3.50
N LEU A 332 -23.26 9.17 -3.40
CA LEU A 332 -24.22 8.08 -3.22
C LEU A 332 -24.71 7.95 -1.75
N ALA A 333 -24.67 9.03 -0.96
CA ALA A 333 -25.10 9.06 0.44
C ALA A 333 -26.59 8.71 0.64
N HIS A 334 -27.40 8.78 -0.42
CA HIS A 334 -28.82 8.42 -0.41
C HIS A 334 -29.07 6.90 -0.50
N ILE A 335 -28.05 6.10 -0.79
CA ILE A 335 -28.13 4.63 -0.85
C ILE A 335 -27.81 4.03 0.53
N THR A 336 -28.53 2.98 0.91
CA THR A 336 -28.31 2.24 2.16
C THR A 336 -26.85 1.80 2.30
N GLU A 337 -26.26 1.95 3.49
CA GLU A 337 -24.86 1.58 3.77
C GLU A 337 -24.55 0.14 3.33
N ARG A 338 -25.49 -0.80 3.50
CA ARG A 338 -25.38 -2.19 3.02
C ARG A 338 -25.14 -2.29 1.50
N ILE A 339 -25.91 -1.57 0.69
CA ILE A 339 -25.77 -1.61 -0.77
C ILE A 339 -24.44 -1.00 -1.19
N ARG A 340 -24.01 0.08 -0.52
CA ARG A 340 -22.69 0.68 -0.73
C ARG A 340 -21.55 -0.30 -0.41
N LEU A 341 -21.63 -1.04 0.69
CA LEU A 341 -20.64 -2.07 1.04
C LEU A 341 -20.58 -3.18 -0.02
N ILE A 342 -21.73 -3.67 -0.48
CA ILE A 342 -21.79 -4.70 -1.54
C ILE A 342 -21.19 -4.16 -2.85
N MET A 343 -21.55 -2.96 -3.28
CA MET A 343 -21.06 -2.38 -4.53
C MET A 343 -19.55 -2.12 -4.55
N PHE A 344 -18.94 -1.75 -3.42
CA PHE A 344 -17.53 -1.35 -3.37
C PHE A 344 -16.57 -2.40 -2.79
N ALA A 345 -17.06 -3.41 -2.06
CA ALA A 345 -16.22 -4.49 -1.53
C ALA A 345 -16.52 -5.85 -2.18
N PHE A 346 -17.79 -6.25 -2.25
CA PHE A 346 -18.16 -7.56 -2.79
C PHE A 346 -18.04 -7.63 -4.31
N VAL A 347 -18.69 -6.70 -5.03
CA VAL A 347 -18.73 -6.69 -6.50
C VAL A 347 -17.33 -6.63 -7.12
N PRO A 348 -16.39 -5.77 -6.66
CA PRO A 348 -15.05 -5.73 -7.23
C PRO A 348 -14.28 -7.04 -7.04
N GLN A 349 -14.43 -7.73 -5.91
CA GLN A 349 -13.77 -9.02 -5.69
C GLN A 349 -14.33 -10.14 -6.58
N VAL A 350 -15.65 -10.18 -6.78
CA VAL A 350 -16.27 -11.11 -7.74
C VAL A 350 -15.78 -10.82 -9.16
N ALA A 351 -15.74 -9.54 -9.54
CA ALA A 351 -15.25 -9.13 -10.86
C ALA A 351 -13.76 -9.46 -11.05
N MET A 352 -12.92 -9.28 -10.02
CA MET A 352 -11.54 -9.76 -10.03
C MET A 352 -11.47 -11.27 -10.26
N ALA A 353 -12.28 -12.07 -9.54
CA ALA A 353 -12.32 -13.52 -9.70
C ALA A 353 -12.70 -13.94 -11.13
N ILE A 354 -13.64 -13.22 -11.78
CA ILE A 354 -13.99 -13.43 -13.19
C ILE A 354 -12.77 -13.18 -14.08
N GLY A 355 -12.02 -12.11 -13.85
CA GLY A 355 -10.80 -11.84 -14.61
C GLY A 355 -9.74 -12.94 -14.46
N TYR A 356 -9.56 -13.48 -13.25
CA TYR A 356 -8.71 -14.66 -13.02
C TYR A 356 -9.19 -15.92 -13.74
N LEU A 357 -10.50 -16.18 -13.75
CA LEU A 357 -11.07 -17.29 -14.51
C LEU A 357 -10.79 -17.15 -16.00
N VAL A 358 -10.97 -15.95 -16.57
CA VAL A 358 -10.65 -15.71 -17.99
C VAL A 358 -9.17 -15.93 -18.27
N MET A 359 -8.26 -15.44 -17.40
CA MET A 359 -6.82 -15.70 -17.52
C MET A 359 -6.48 -17.19 -17.40
N SER A 360 -7.25 -17.97 -16.63
CA SER A 360 -7.05 -19.41 -16.50
C SER A 360 -7.38 -20.18 -17.78
N PHE A 361 -8.40 -19.78 -18.54
CA PHE A 361 -8.89 -20.55 -19.68
C PHE A 361 -8.37 -20.08 -21.04
N THR A 362 -7.77 -18.89 -21.11
CA THR A 362 -7.30 -18.33 -22.38
C THR A 362 -5.80 -18.50 -22.54
N SER A 363 -5.36 -18.95 -23.73
CA SER A 363 -3.96 -18.90 -24.15
C SER A 363 -3.65 -17.71 -25.06
N HIS A 364 -4.66 -16.88 -25.36
CA HIS A 364 -4.51 -15.77 -26.30
C HIS A 364 -4.02 -14.53 -25.56
N VAL A 365 -2.85 -14.03 -25.95
CA VAL A 365 -2.14 -12.92 -25.28
C VAL A 365 -3.02 -11.69 -25.05
N ILE A 366 -3.75 -11.24 -26.08
CA ILE A 366 -4.63 -10.07 -25.98
C ILE A 366 -5.76 -10.28 -24.97
N ILE A 367 -6.42 -11.44 -25.00
CA ILE A 367 -7.54 -11.74 -24.10
C ILE A 367 -7.03 -11.83 -22.65
N ALA A 368 -5.89 -12.49 -22.44
CA ALA A 368 -5.22 -12.55 -21.14
C ALA A 368 -4.85 -11.16 -20.62
N GLN A 369 -4.28 -10.29 -21.46
CA GLN A 369 -3.92 -8.92 -21.08
C GLN A 369 -5.14 -8.07 -20.73
N VAL A 370 -6.24 -8.20 -21.47
CA VAL A 370 -7.50 -7.50 -21.15
C VAL A 370 -8.07 -7.99 -19.81
N ALA A 371 -8.06 -9.30 -19.57
CA ALA A 371 -8.52 -9.89 -18.31
C ALA A 371 -7.63 -9.51 -17.11
N TYR A 372 -6.31 -9.44 -17.31
CA TYR A 372 -5.35 -8.93 -16.33
C TYR A 372 -5.64 -7.45 -16.02
N THR A 373 -5.81 -6.64 -17.07
CA THR A 373 -6.14 -5.21 -16.95
C THR A 373 -7.43 -5.00 -16.16
N PHE A 374 -8.48 -5.74 -16.52
CA PHE A 374 -9.76 -5.73 -15.83
C PHE A 374 -9.56 -6.04 -14.34
N SER A 375 -8.88 -7.15 -14.01
CA SER A 375 -8.64 -7.56 -12.61
C SER A 375 -7.92 -6.49 -11.78
N VAL A 376 -6.87 -5.87 -12.32
CA VAL A 376 -6.10 -4.82 -11.61
C VAL A 376 -6.93 -3.55 -11.40
N VAL A 377 -7.74 -3.15 -12.39
CA VAL A 377 -8.63 -1.99 -12.26
C VAL A 377 -9.64 -2.20 -11.12
N LEU A 378 -10.24 -3.38 -11.06
CA LEU A 378 -11.19 -3.74 -10.00
C LEU A 378 -10.51 -3.91 -8.63
N ALA A 379 -9.26 -4.36 -8.60
CA ALA A 379 -8.45 -4.39 -7.38
C ALA A 379 -8.26 -2.98 -6.78
N GLY A 380 -8.16 -1.94 -7.61
CA GLY A 380 -8.13 -0.55 -7.17
C GLY A 380 -9.40 -0.11 -6.41
N LEU A 381 -10.57 -0.58 -6.86
CA LEU A 381 -11.86 -0.33 -6.18
C LEU A 381 -11.98 -1.11 -4.87
N ASN A 382 -11.52 -2.37 -4.87
CA ASN A 382 -11.59 -3.25 -3.70
C ASN A 382 -10.93 -2.59 -2.47
N VAL A 383 -9.74 -2.00 -2.63
CA VAL A 383 -9.03 -1.32 -1.52
C VAL A 383 -9.88 -0.21 -0.89
N ILE A 384 -10.61 0.58 -1.68
CA ILE A 384 -11.51 1.62 -1.16
C ILE A 384 -12.67 0.99 -0.39
N GLY A 385 -13.29 -0.04 -0.96
CA GLY A 385 -14.38 -0.78 -0.32
C GLY A 385 -13.98 -1.31 1.04
N MET A 386 -12.86 -2.02 1.11
CA MET A 386 -12.41 -2.68 2.34
C MET A 386 -12.08 -1.71 3.47
N VAL A 387 -11.47 -0.56 3.15
CA VAL A 387 -11.21 0.49 4.15
C VAL A 387 -12.51 1.11 4.65
N LYS A 388 -13.47 1.41 3.76
CA LYS A 388 -14.78 1.94 4.17
C LYS A 388 -15.58 0.90 4.98
N CYS A 389 -15.52 -0.39 4.62
CA CYS A 389 -16.11 -1.49 5.39
C CYS A 389 -15.54 -1.54 6.81
N ALA A 390 -14.21 -1.52 6.94
CA ALA A 390 -13.53 -1.53 8.23
C ALA A 390 -13.95 -0.34 9.11
N GLN A 391 -14.09 0.85 8.53
CA GLN A 391 -14.55 2.06 9.21
C GLN A 391 -15.99 1.96 9.70
N ILE A 392 -16.90 1.41 8.88
CA ILE A 392 -18.33 1.34 9.19
C ILE A 392 -18.63 0.26 10.24
N VAL A 393 -18.04 -0.93 10.11
CA VAL A 393 -18.38 -2.07 10.98
C VAL A 393 -17.67 -2.00 12.33
N ALA A 394 -16.51 -1.36 12.40
CA ALA A 394 -15.69 -1.34 13.60
C ALA A 394 -15.31 0.06 14.08
N GLU A 395 -16.28 0.97 14.23
CA GLU A 395 -16.04 2.33 14.76
C GLU A 395 -15.23 2.30 16.07
N LYS A 396 -15.46 1.31 16.95
CA LYS A 396 -14.72 1.12 18.23
C LYS A 396 -13.43 0.28 18.11
N HIS A 397 -13.24 -0.46 17.02
CA HIS A 397 -12.10 -1.38 16.82
C HIS A 397 -11.33 -1.13 15.51
N LEU A 398 -11.47 0.07 14.91
CA LEU A 398 -10.93 0.39 13.59
C LEU A 398 -9.42 0.18 13.49
N ALA A 399 -8.68 0.61 14.51
CA ALA A 399 -7.23 0.43 14.56
C ALA A 399 -6.82 -1.05 14.54
N LEU A 400 -7.60 -1.92 15.19
CA LEU A 400 -7.37 -3.37 15.19
C LEU A 400 -7.61 -3.96 13.79
N ILE A 401 -8.74 -3.61 13.14
CA ILE A 401 -9.04 -4.13 11.80
C ILE A 401 -8.00 -3.64 10.78
N MET A 402 -7.55 -2.39 10.85
CA MET A 402 -6.50 -1.87 9.96
C MET A 402 -5.14 -2.56 10.19
N ALA A 403 -4.82 -2.92 11.43
CA ALA A 403 -3.64 -3.73 11.73
C ALA A 403 -3.78 -5.16 11.18
N VAL A 404 -4.97 -5.76 11.27
CA VAL A 404 -5.27 -7.08 10.67
C VAL A 404 -5.17 -7.03 9.15
N ILE A 405 -5.68 -5.99 8.48
CA ILE A 405 -5.55 -5.78 7.02
C ILE A 405 -4.07 -5.71 6.62
N SER A 406 -3.26 -4.98 7.39
CA SER A 406 -1.85 -4.80 7.09
C SER A 406 -1.08 -6.10 7.30
N MET A 407 -1.32 -6.79 8.42
CA MET A 407 -0.69 -8.08 8.72
C MET A 407 -1.12 -9.18 7.74
N SER A 408 -2.40 -9.24 7.38
CA SER A 408 -2.89 -10.21 6.39
C SER A 408 -2.27 -9.98 5.02
N SER A 409 -2.05 -8.73 4.63
CA SER A 409 -1.36 -8.39 3.38
C SER A 409 0.08 -8.89 3.39
N TRP A 410 0.84 -8.67 4.48
CA TRP A 410 2.21 -9.17 4.57
C TRP A 410 2.31 -10.70 4.66
N VAL A 411 1.39 -11.35 5.37
CA VAL A 411 1.31 -12.81 5.41
C VAL A 411 0.99 -13.39 4.04
N SER A 412 0.04 -12.79 3.31
CA SER A 412 -0.25 -13.17 1.92
C SER A 412 0.97 -12.99 1.01
N ALA A 413 1.70 -11.87 1.15
CA ALA A 413 2.94 -11.64 0.41
C ALA A 413 4.05 -12.64 0.74
N PHE A 414 4.03 -13.25 1.93
CA PHE A 414 4.97 -14.30 2.33
C PHE A 414 4.58 -15.69 1.81
N ILE A 415 3.29 -16.03 1.88
CA ILE A 415 2.80 -17.36 1.45
C ILE A 415 2.78 -17.48 -0.08
N LEU A 416 2.39 -16.41 -0.77
CA LEU A 416 2.16 -16.42 -2.22
C LEU A 416 3.38 -16.91 -3.04
N PRO A 417 4.62 -16.44 -2.79
CA PRO A 417 5.79 -16.97 -3.51
C PRO A 417 6.04 -18.45 -3.27
N ILE A 418 5.78 -18.96 -2.07
CA ILE A 418 5.93 -20.39 -1.75
C ILE A 418 4.94 -21.19 -2.59
N VAL A 419 3.68 -20.74 -2.67
CA VAL A 419 2.64 -21.37 -3.50
C VAL A 419 3.04 -21.36 -4.98
N ILE A 420 3.53 -20.23 -5.51
CA ILE A 420 3.95 -20.13 -6.91
C ILE A 420 5.19 -20.98 -7.19
N GLY A 421 6.15 -21.06 -6.27
CA GLY A 421 7.34 -21.90 -6.43
C GLY A 421 7.00 -23.40 -6.53
N VAL A 422 5.88 -23.82 -5.94
CA VAL A 422 5.39 -25.21 -6.00
C VAL A 422 4.47 -25.45 -7.20
N ILE A 423 3.57 -24.53 -7.51
CA ILE A 423 2.55 -24.72 -8.56
C ILE A 423 3.09 -24.36 -9.96
N CYS A 424 4.00 -23.39 -10.05
CA CYS A 424 4.54 -22.83 -11.29
C CYS A 424 6.07 -22.93 -11.39
N PRO A 425 6.68 -24.14 -11.28
CA PRO A 425 8.12 -24.29 -11.34
C PRO A 425 8.72 -23.98 -12.72
N THR A 426 7.99 -24.23 -13.81
CA THR A 426 8.49 -24.06 -15.19
C THR A 426 7.95 -22.82 -15.88
N ASN A 427 7.01 -22.10 -15.25
CA ASN A 427 6.27 -20.98 -15.83
C ASN A 427 5.49 -21.36 -17.10
N SER A 428 5.05 -22.61 -17.22
CA SER A 428 4.23 -23.02 -18.36
C SER A 428 2.80 -22.47 -18.27
N HIS A 429 2.15 -22.33 -19.42
CA HIS A 429 0.76 -21.86 -19.49
C HIS A 429 -0.20 -22.71 -18.65
N ALA A 430 -0.03 -24.04 -18.65
CA ALA A 430 -0.87 -24.96 -17.89
C ALA A 430 -0.69 -24.83 -16.36
N GLU A 431 0.52 -24.52 -15.90
CA GLU A 431 0.78 -24.24 -14.48
C GLU A 431 0.10 -22.95 -14.03
N TRP A 432 0.28 -21.87 -14.80
CA TRP A 432 -0.34 -20.57 -14.50
C TRP A 432 -1.86 -20.59 -14.60
N SER A 433 -2.41 -21.38 -15.53
CA SER A 433 -3.85 -21.67 -15.62
C SER A 433 -4.37 -22.27 -14.31
N ARG A 434 -3.76 -23.36 -13.82
CA ARG A 434 -4.14 -23.98 -12.55
C ARG A 434 -4.00 -23.02 -11.37
N PHE A 435 -2.94 -22.21 -11.35
CA PHE A 435 -2.72 -21.22 -10.31
C PHE A 435 -3.81 -20.13 -10.30
N TYR A 436 -4.17 -19.56 -11.45
CA TYR A 436 -5.23 -18.55 -11.51
C TYR A 436 -6.62 -19.12 -11.21
N LEU A 437 -6.89 -20.37 -11.59
CA LEU A 437 -8.10 -21.06 -11.16
C LEU A 437 -8.15 -21.18 -9.62
N PHE A 438 -7.03 -21.58 -9.01
CA PHE A 438 -6.92 -21.64 -7.55
C PHE A 438 -7.17 -20.27 -6.89
N VAL A 439 -6.56 -19.19 -7.42
CA VAL A 439 -6.78 -17.83 -6.90
C VAL A 439 -8.23 -17.39 -7.07
N ALA A 440 -8.87 -17.67 -8.22
CA ALA A 440 -10.27 -17.36 -8.45
C ALA A 440 -11.21 -18.06 -7.46
N ILE A 441 -10.98 -19.36 -7.22
CA ILE A 441 -11.74 -20.14 -6.24
C ILE A 441 -11.51 -19.58 -4.84
N PHE A 442 -10.26 -19.32 -4.46
CA PHE A 442 -9.90 -18.77 -3.16
C PHE A 442 -10.61 -17.43 -2.87
N VAL A 443 -10.51 -16.47 -3.79
CA VAL A 443 -11.18 -15.17 -3.67
C VAL A 443 -12.69 -15.35 -3.55
N THR A 444 -13.28 -16.19 -4.39
CA THR A 444 -14.73 -16.44 -4.37
C THR A 444 -15.16 -17.02 -3.03
N LEU A 445 -14.48 -18.06 -2.53
CA LEU A 445 -14.79 -18.70 -1.24
C LEU A 445 -14.68 -17.74 -0.07
N THR A 446 -13.63 -16.91 -0.04
CA THR A 446 -13.44 -15.92 1.03
C THR A 446 -14.47 -14.80 1.00
N ASN A 447 -15.08 -14.53 -0.16
CA ASN A 447 -16.02 -13.42 -0.36
C ASN A 447 -17.50 -13.86 -0.32
N ILE A 448 -17.81 -15.15 -0.49
CA ILE A 448 -19.19 -15.70 -0.44
C ILE A 448 -19.96 -15.31 0.84
N PRO A 449 -19.38 -15.36 2.06
CA PRO A 449 -20.13 -15.04 3.27
C PRO A 449 -20.59 -13.57 3.34
N PHE A 450 -19.83 -12.67 2.71
CA PHE A 450 -19.96 -11.22 2.84
C PHE A 450 -21.39 -10.66 2.53
N PRO A 451 -22.06 -10.98 1.41
CA PRO A 451 -23.38 -10.41 1.07
C PRO A 451 -24.54 -10.94 1.94
N PHE A 452 -24.44 -12.18 2.42
CA PHE A 452 -25.50 -12.82 3.21
C PHE A 452 -25.53 -12.30 4.64
N LEU A 453 -24.37 -11.91 5.17
CA LEU A 453 -24.17 -11.68 6.60
C LEU A 453 -23.69 -10.26 6.94
N ALA A 454 -23.47 -9.39 5.94
CA ALA A 454 -23.46 -7.94 6.09
C ALA A 454 -24.85 -7.40 6.48
N ARG A 455 -25.37 -7.84 7.63
CA ARG A 455 -26.39 -7.11 8.39
C ARG A 455 -25.63 -6.00 9.08
N VAL A 456 -25.70 -4.80 8.52
CA VAL A 456 -25.32 -3.60 9.27
C VAL A 456 -26.20 -3.62 10.52
N SER A 457 -25.63 -3.97 11.67
CA SER A 457 -26.32 -3.94 12.95
C SER A 457 -27.06 -2.62 13.04
N GLY A 458 -28.39 -2.69 13.12
CA GLY A 458 -29.27 -1.54 12.93
C GLY A 458 -28.83 -0.41 13.85
N ARG A 459 -28.28 0.65 13.25
CA ARG A 459 -27.92 1.88 13.96
C ARG A 459 -29.22 2.41 14.57
N LYS A 460 -29.47 2.18 15.86
CA LYS A 460 -30.36 3.08 16.61
C LYS A 460 -29.64 4.42 16.58
N ARG A 461 -30.02 5.31 15.66
CA ARG A 461 -29.71 6.73 15.78
C ARG A 461 -30.24 7.12 17.15
N VAL A 462 -29.36 7.29 18.13
CA VAL A 462 -29.70 8.07 19.31
C VAL A 462 -30.02 9.44 18.74
N ALA A 463 -31.30 9.81 18.76
CA ALA A 463 -31.74 11.12 18.32
C ALA A 463 -30.88 12.17 19.05
N PRO A 464 -30.53 13.30 18.41
CA PRO A 464 -29.98 14.41 19.17
C PRO A 464 -31.01 14.71 20.27
N GLU A 465 -30.61 14.57 21.53
CA GLU A 465 -31.39 15.13 22.63
C GLU A 465 -31.54 16.61 22.33
N THR A 466 -32.71 16.99 21.83
CA THR A 466 -33.19 18.36 21.83
C THR A 466 -33.26 18.76 23.29
N LYS A 467 -32.19 19.36 23.80
CA LYS A 467 -32.25 20.12 25.03
C LYS A 467 -33.02 21.40 24.73
N PHE A 468 -34.20 21.48 25.32
CA PHE A 468 -34.94 22.71 25.57
C PHE A 468 -34.11 23.70 26.37
#